data_AF-A0A453QH55-F1
#
_entry.id   AF-A0A453QH55-F1
#
_cell.length_a   1.000
_cell.length_b   1.000
_cell.length_c   1.000
_cell.angle_alpha   90.00
_cell.angle_beta   90.00
_cell.angle_gamma   90.00
#
_symmetry.space_group_name_H-M   'P 1'
#
loop_
_entity.id
_entity.type
_entity.pdbx_description
1 polymer ?
#
loop_
_entity_poly.entity_id
_entity_poly.type
_entity_poly.pdbx_seq_one_letter_code
_entity_poly.pdbx_strand_id
1 'polypeptide(L)'
;MELVAADWFKDTKRMDHVAKRKGCAAQVAAEKGMFSFVVNIQIPGSTHHSLILYFVTKSLKKGSLLQRFADGDDDFRNSRLKLIPSVPKGSWIVRQSVGSTPCLLGKAVDCSYIRGPEYIEVDVDIGSSAVANGVLGLVFGVVTSLVVDMAFLIQANTYDELPEQLIGAARFSHIEPSAAVVPVLDDTSSAVE
;
A
#
# COMPACT_ATOMS: atom_id res chain seq x y z
N MET A 1 -3.66 3.44 13.15
CA MET A 1 -3.46 1.98 13.27
C MET A 1 -1.97 1.75 13.50
N GLU A 2 -1.55 0.56 13.88
CA GLU A 2 -0.12 0.25 14.12
C GLU A 2 0.45 -0.53 12.94
N LEU A 3 1.62 -0.14 12.44
CA LEU A 3 2.36 -0.92 11.44
C LEU A 3 2.99 -2.13 12.17
N VAL A 4 2.54 -3.34 11.86
CA VAL A 4 3.01 -4.55 12.54
C VAL A 4 4.03 -5.35 11.72
N ALA A 5 4.01 -5.19 10.40
CA ALA A 5 4.92 -5.86 9.49
C ALA A 5 5.04 -5.09 8.17
N ALA A 6 6.18 -5.29 7.50
CA ALA A 6 6.39 -4.91 6.12
C ALA A 6 7.07 -6.07 5.38
N ASP A 7 6.54 -6.46 4.23
CA ASP A 7 7.16 -7.46 3.35
C ASP A 7 7.76 -6.77 2.12
N TRP A 8 8.94 -7.22 1.69
CA TRP A 8 9.60 -6.78 0.46
C TRP A 8 9.75 -7.96 -0.48
N PHE A 9 8.89 -8.01 -1.49
CA PHE A 9 8.78 -9.15 -2.39
C PHE A 9 9.19 -8.83 -3.81
N LYS A 10 9.58 -9.89 -4.53
CA LYS A 10 9.86 -9.86 -5.96
C LYS A 10 9.32 -11.10 -6.65
N ASP A 11 8.87 -10.94 -7.90
CA ASP A 11 8.50 -12.05 -8.78
C ASP A 11 8.68 -11.63 -10.26
N THR A 12 8.58 -12.62 -11.14
CA THR A 12 8.43 -12.48 -12.59
C THR A 12 7.09 -11.87 -13.00
N LYS A 13 6.05 -11.99 -12.16
CA LYS A 13 4.70 -11.46 -12.40
C LYS A 13 4.30 -10.43 -11.34
N ARG A 14 3.30 -9.62 -11.65
CA ARG A 14 2.64 -8.75 -10.66
C ARG A 14 2.01 -9.60 -9.56
N MET A 15 2.19 -9.18 -8.30
CA MET A 15 1.69 -9.88 -7.12
C MET A 15 0.44 -9.16 -6.61
N ASP A 16 -0.72 -9.74 -6.91
CA ASP A 16 -2.04 -9.28 -6.45
C ASP A 16 -2.52 -10.13 -5.27
N HIS A 17 -3.36 -9.55 -4.41
CA HIS A 17 -3.98 -10.25 -3.28
C HIS A 17 -2.99 -10.93 -2.32
N VAL A 18 -1.96 -10.21 -1.88
CA VAL A 18 -0.88 -10.73 -1.02
C VAL A 18 -1.34 -11.15 0.38
N ALA A 19 -2.48 -10.65 0.87
CA ALA A 19 -3.07 -11.09 2.14
C ALA A 19 -3.62 -12.54 2.09
N LYS A 20 -3.76 -13.13 0.89
CA LYS A 20 -4.09 -14.56 0.76
C LYS A 20 -2.94 -15.48 1.17
N ARG A 21 -1.70 -14.95 1.20
CA ARG A 21 -0.50 -15.69 1.58
C ARG A 21 -0.65 -16.28 2.99
N LYS A 22 -0.54 -17.60 3.10
CA LYS A 22 -0.61 -18.31 4.37
C LYS A 22 0.42 -17.77 5.35
N GLY A 23 -0.02 -17.46 6.57
CA GLY A 23 0.84 -16.95 7.64
C GLY A 23 1.29 -15.50 7.46
N CYS A 24 0.71 -14.74 6.51
CA CYS A 24 0.97 -13.30 6.46
C CYS A 24 0.43 -12.58 7.70
N ALA A 25 0.93 -11.37 7.97
CA ALA A 25 0.57 -10.63 9.18
C ALA A 25 -0.93 -10.32 9.28
N ALA A 26 -1.63 -10.16 8.16
CA ALA A 26 -3.09 -9.97 8.15
C ALA A 26 -3.84 -11.20 8.68
N GLN A 27 -3.42 -12.41 8.34
CA GLN A 27 -4.04 -13.66 8.84
C GLN A 27 -3.76 -13.85 10.34
N VAL A 28 -2.52 -13.59 10.77
CA VAL A 28 -2.15 -13.65 12.19
C VAL A 28 -2.92 -12.61 13.02
N ALA A 29 -3.19 -11.43 12.46
CA ALA A 29 -4.04 -10.42 13.10
C ALA A 29 -5.50 -10.87 13.19
N ALA A 30 -6.03 -11.48 12.12
CA ALA A 30 -7.39 -11.99 12.10
C ALA A 30 -7.64 -13.09 13.15
N GLU A 31 -6.68 -14.00 13.36
CA GLU A 31 -6.74 -15.03 14.43
C GLU A 31 -6.86 -14.43 15.83
N LYS A 32 -6.40 -13.19 16.01
CA LYS A 32 -6.49 -12.43 17.26
C LYS A 32 -7.72 -11.53 17.33
N GLY A 33 -8.65 -11.66 16.37
CA GLY A 33 -9.85 -10.83 16.27
C GLY A 33 -9.57 -9.37 15.92
N MET A 34 -8.47 -9.09 15.21
CA MET A 34 -8.08 -7.74 14.80
C MET A 34 -8.30 -7.51 13.32
N PHE A 35 -8.50 -6.24 12.96
CA PHE A 35 -8.69 -5.80 11.57
C PHE A 35 -7.39 -5.28 10.97
N SER A 36 -7.09 -5.68 9.73
CA SER A 36 -5.92 -5.23 8.98
C SER A 36 -6.27 -4.32 7.80
N PHE A 37 -5.51 -3.25 7.63
CA PHE A 37 -5.44 -2.45 6.41
C PHE A 37 -4.09 -2.74 5.75
N VAL A 38 -4.12 -3.40 4.60
CA VAL A 38 -2.93 -3.84 3.87
C VAL A 38 -2.72 -2.93 2.67
N VAL A 39 -1.53 -2.37 2.52
CA VAL A 39 -1.14 -1.60 1.33
C VAL A 39 -0.07 -2.39 0.60
N ASN A 40 -0.32 -2.76 -0.65
CA ASN A 40 0.64 -3.41 -1.53
C ASN A 40 1.04 -2.43 -2.64
N ILE A 41 2.21 -1.82 -2.52
CA ILE A 41 2.75 -0.94 -3.57
C ILE A 41 3.42 -1.80 -4.62
N GLN A 42 2.81 -1.89 -5.80
CA GLN A 42 3.26 -2.72 -6.90
C GLN A 42 4.17 -1.91 -7.82
N ILE A 43 5.41 -2.38 -7.96
CA ILE A 43 6.48 -1.71 -8.70
C ILE A 43 6.75 -2.53 -9.96
N PRO A 44 6.32 -2.07 -11.14
CA PRO A 44 6.60 -2.77 -12.40
C PRO A 44 8.08 -2.67 -12.77
N GLY A 45 8.56 -3.65 -13.52
CA GLY A 45 9.93 -3.70 -14.04
C GLY A 45 10.21 -5.03 -14.72
N SER A 46 11.47 -5.28 -15.11
CA SER A 46 11.90 -6.61 -15.57
C SER A 46 11.77 -7.68 -14.48
N THR A 47 11.81 -7.24 -13.22
CA THR A 47 11.40 -7.99 -12.03
C THR A 47 10.37 -7.12 -11.31
N HIS A 48 9.18 -7.66 -11.10
CA HIS A 48 8.13 -6.98 -10.35
C HIS A 48 8.50 -7.00 -8.87
N HIS A 49 8.39 -5.87 -8.20
CA HIS A 49 8.56 -5.78 -6.76
C HIS A 49 7.25 -5.37 -6.10
N SER A 50 7.05 -5.82 -4.87
CA SER A 50 5.92 -5.41 -4.03
C SER A 50 6.43 -5.02 -2.66
N LEU A 51 6.07 -3.81 -2.21
CA LEU A 51 6.24 -3.37 -0.83
C LEU A 51 4.90 -3.45 -0.12
N ILE A 52 4.77 -4.40 0.80
CA ILE A 52 3.52 -4.68 1.50
C ILE A 52 3.61 -4.13 2.91
N LEU A 53 2.62 -3.34 3.34
CA LEU A 53 2.54 -2.74 4.67
C LEU A 53 1.27 -3.22 5.36
N TYR A 54 1.44 -3.80 6.54
CA TYR A 54 0.33 -4.33 7.35
C TYR A 54 0.07 -3.39 8.51
N PHE A 55 -1.00 -2.61 8.41
CA PHE A 55 -1.49 -1.79 9.51
C PHE A 55 -2.62 -2.51 10.23
N VAL A 56 -2.59 -2.58 11.56
CA VAL A 56 -3.57 -3.34 12.36
C VAL A 56 -4.26 -2.46 13.40
N THR A 57 -5.52 -2.75 13.66
CA THR A 57 -6.33 -2.16 14.74
C THR A 57 -7.19 -3.23 15.41
N LYS A 58 -7.58 -3.02 16.66
CA LYS A 58 -8.39 -3.98 17.43
C LYS A 58 -9.72 -4.30 16.76
N SER A 59 -10.40 -3.29 16.22
CA SER A 59 -11.67 -3.48 15.51
C SER A 59 -12.04 -2.27 14.66
N LEU A 60 -12.92 -2.48 13.68
CA LEU A 60 -13.59 -1.41 12.96
C LEU A 60 -14.68 -0.79 13.84
N LYS A 61 -14.53 0.49 14.17
CA LYS A 61 -15.57 1.23 14.89
C LYS A 61 -16.78 1.43 13.98
N LYS A 62 -17.97 1.07 14.45
CA LYS A 62 -19.22 1.22 13.69
C LYS A 62 -19.43 2.69 13.28
N GLY A 63 -19.73 2.94 12.01
CA GLY A 63 -19.93 4.27 11.41
C GLY A 63 -18.64 5.05 11.14
N SER A 64 -17.47 4.56 11.54
CA SER A 64 -16.20 5.26 11.31
C SER A 64 -15.88 5.37 9.82
N LEU A 65 -15.09 6.39 9.47
CA LEU A 65 -14.63 6.61 8.10
C LEU A 65 -13.85 5.39 7.57
N LEU A 66 -13.01 4.76 8.41
CA LEU A 66 -12.34 3.50 8.08
C LEU A 66 -13.29 2.34 7.82
N GLN A 67 -14.35 2.17 8.62
CA GLN A 67 -15.35 1.13 8.33
C GLN A 67 -16.04 1.42 6.98
N ARG A 68 -16.48 2.66 6.77
CA ARG A 68 -17.12 3.07 5.51
C ARG A 68 -16.20 2.91 4.30
N PHE A 69 -14.90 3.12 4.48
CA PHE A 69 -13.90 2.85 3.44
C PHE A 69 -13.75 1.35 3.17
N ALA A 70 -13.63 0.54 4.22
CA ALA A 70 -13.49 -0.91 4.10
C ALA A 70 -14.70 -1.54 3.41
N ASP A 71 -15.91 -1.11 3.78
CA ASP A 71 -17.17 -1.70 3.33
C ASP A 71 -17.82 -0.92 2.16
N GLY A 72 -17.19 0.16 1.69
CA GLY A 72 -17.68 1.01 0.60
C GLY A 72 -17.46 0.44 -0.80
N ASP A 73 -17.71 1.24 -1.82
CA ASP A 73 -17.38 0.93 -3.21
C ASP A 73 -16.01 1.53 -3.62
N ASP A 74 -15.55 1.17 -4.82
CA ASP A 74 -14.24 1.61 -5.31
C ASP A 74 -14.21 3.10 -5.66
N ASP A 75 -15.33 3.70 -6.06
CA ASP A 75 -15.43 5.14 -6.29
C ASP A 75 -15.21 5.93 -4.99
N PHE A 76 -15.83 5.47 -3.90
CA PHE A 76 -15.58 5.98 -2.57
C PHE A 76 -14.13 5.77 -2.17
N ARG A 77 -13.57 4.56 -2.31
CA ARG A 77 -12.17 4.30 -1.91
C ARG A 77 -11.17 5.16 -2.70
N ASN A 78 -11.33 5.23 -4.02
CA ASN A 78 -10.46 6.02 -4.91
C ASN A 78 -10.53 7.52 -4.64
N SER A 79 -11.71 8.03 -4.28
CA SER A 79 -11.88 9.44 -3.93
C SER A 79 -11.37 9.80 -2.52
N ARG A 80 -10.99 8.81 -1.71
CA ARG A 80 -10.70 8.98 -0.29
C ARG A 80 -9.29 8.56 0.13
N LEU A 81 -8.69 7.55 -0.50
CA LEU A 81 -7.37 7.09 -0.14
C LEU A 81 -6.32 8.15 -0.47
N LYS A 82 -5.60 8.61 0.54
CA LYS A 82 -4.59 9.67 0.43
C LYS A 82 -3.22 9.15 0.83
N LEU A 83 -2.21 9.51 0.04
CA LEU A 83 -0.79 9.29 0.34
C LEU A 83 -0.11 10.64 0.56
N ILE A 84 0.69 10.73 1.62
CA ILE A 84 1.63 11.83 1.84
C ILE A 84 3.03 11.23 1.73
N PRO A 85 3.75 11.45 0.61
CA PRO A 85 5.12 11.05 0.49
C PRO A 85 6.07 12.13 1.04
N SER A 86 7.27 11.74 1.43
CA SER A 86 8.39 12.66 1.66
C SER A 86 9.71 11.93 1.42
N VAL A 87 10.72 12.65 0.94
CA VAL A 87 12.07 12.09 0.75
C VAL A 87 13.06 12.88 1.62
N PRO A 88 13.20 12.54 2.91
CA PRO A 88 14.16 13.21 3.80
C PRO A 88 15.62 13.12 3.31
N LYS A 89 15.99 12.01 2.67
CA LYS A 89 17.34 11.77 2.12
C LYS A 89 17.23 11.31 0.67
N GLY A 90 17.89 12.05 -0.22
CA GLY A 90 17.89 11.82 -1.66
C GLY A 90 18.44 13.02 -2.42
N SER A 91 18.70 12.87 -3.71
CA SER A 91 19.12 13.99 -4.57
C SER A 91 17.98 15.00 -4.73
N TRP A 92 18.31 16.26 -5.04
CA TRP A 92 17.31 17.31 -5.22
C TRP A 92 16.28 16.95 -6.30
N ILE A 93 16.72 16.37 -7.42
CA ILE A 93 15.83 15.93 -8.51
C ILE A 93 14.83 14.87 -8.02
N VAL A 94 15.26 13.89 -7.23
CA VAL A 94 14.36 12.87 -6.66
C VAL A 94 13.34 13.49 -5.71
N ARG A 95 13.78 14.40 -4.82
CA ARG A 95 12.87 15.10 -3.89
C ARG A 95 11.83 15.93 -4.63
N GLN A 96 12.24 16.62 -5.69
CA GLN A 96 11.33 17.43 -6.50
C GLN A 96 10.33 16.58 -7.27
N SER A 97 10.76 15.44 -7.83
CA SER A 97 9.89 14.53 -8.58
C SER A 97 8.85 13.83 -7.71
N VAL A 98 9.23 13.40 -6.49
CA VAL A 98 8.29 12.78 -5.54
C VAL A 98 7.39 13.83 -4.88
N GLY A 99 7.95 14.99 -4.56
CA GLY A 99 7.26 16.05 -3.83
C GLY A 99 6.99 15.70 -2.36
N SER A 100 6.19 16.56 -1.72
CA SER A 100 5.67 16.35 -0.35
C SER A 100 4.19 16.68 -0.22
N THR A 101 3.54 16.93 -1.36
CA THR A 101 2.12 17.30 -1.42
C THR A 101 1.27 16.04 -1.28
N PRO A 102 0.28 16.03 -0.37
CA PRO A 102 -0.67 14.94 -0.31
C PRO A 102 -1.38 14.71 -1.65
N CYS A 103 -1.51 13.45 -2.08
CA CYS A 103 -2.24 13.09 -3.29
C CYS A 103 -3.33 12.06 -2.99
N LEU A 104 -4.44 12.13 -3.73
CA LEU A 104 -5.46 11.07 -3.73
C LEU A 104 -4.96 9.92 -4.60
N LEU A 105 -4.56 8.83 -3.95
CA LEU A 105 -3.83 7.74 -4.59
C LEU A 105 -4.65 7.08 -5.69
N GLY A 106 -5.92 6.75 -5.40
CA GLY A 106 -6.85 6.16 -6.38
C GLY A 106 -7.31 7.10 -7.49
N LYS A 107 -6.85 8.36 -7.52
CA LYS A 107 -6.98 9.26 -8.67
C LYS A 107 -5.69 9.41 -9.47
N ALA A 108 -4.55 9.08 -8.86
CA ALA A 108 -3.23 9.25 -9.46
C ALA A 108 -2.73 7.97 -10.16
N VAL A 109 -3.12 6.82 -9.63
CA VAL A 109 -2.78 5.46 -10.10
C VAL A 109 -3.97 4.52 -9.88
N ASP A 110 -3.97 3.41 -10.59
CA ASP A 110 -5.02 2.39 -10.49
C ASP A 110 -4.84 1.67 -9.16
N CYS A 111 -5.94 1.55 -8.43
CA CYS A 111 -5.98 0.84 -7.16
C CYS A 111 -7.03 -0.27 -7.25
N SER A 112 -6.65 -1.50 -6.91
CA SER A 112 -7.59 -2.62 -6.74
C SER A 112 -7.80 -2.88 -5.25
N TYR A 113 -9.06 -3.11 -4.86
CA TYR A 113 -9.44 -3.27 -3.46
C TYR A 113 -9.97 -4.67 -3.21
N ILE A 114 -9.39 -5.35 -2.22
CA ILE A 114 -9.78 -6.72 -1.87
C ILE A 114 -10.25 -6.73 -0.42
N ARG A 115 -11.56 -6.93 -0.24
CA ARG A 115 -12.19 -7.02 1.08
C ARG A 115 -12.29 -8.48 1.51
N GLY A 116 -11.43 -8.90 2.44
CA GLY A 116 -11.63 -10.14 3.20
C GLY A 116 -12.55 -9.90 4.41
N PRO A 117 -12.82 -10.89 5.28
CA PRO A 117 -13.61 -10.69 6.49
C PRO A 117 -12.95 -9.72 7.50
N GLU A 118 -11.66 -9.93 7.78
CA GLU A 118 -10.90 -9.18 8.80
C GLU A 118 -9.82 -8.27 8.22
N TYR A 119 -9.85 -8.01 6.91
CA TYR A 119 -8.94 -7.06 6.28
C TYR A 119 -9.54 -6.39 5.06
N ILE A 120 -8.97 -5.24 4.71
CA ILE A 120 -8.99 -4.69 3.37
C ILE A 120 -7.55 -4.59 2.86
N GLU A 121 -7.33 -5.02 1.63
CA GLU A 121 -6.07 -4.85 0.91
C GLU A 121 -6.26 -3.85 -0.23
N VAL A 122 -5.27 -2.99 -0.40
CA VAL A 122 -5.19 -2.06 -1.52
C VAL A 122 -3.93 -2.39 -2.33
N ASP A 123 -4.13 -2.90 -3.52
CA ASP A 123 -3.10 -3.10 -4.54
C ASP A 123 -2.95 -1.80 -5.32
N VAL A 124 -1.80 -1.14 -5.21
CA VAL A 124 -1.49 0.16 -5.81
C VAL A 124 -0.55 -0.06 -7.00
N ASP A 125 -1.10 0.00 -8.21
CA ASP A 125 -0.33 -0.22 -9.44
C ASP A 125 0.36 1.06 -9.91
N ILE A 126 1.62 1.25 -9.50
CA ILE A 126 2.42 2.40 -9.91
C ILE A 126 2.62 2.46 -11.44
N GLY A 127 2.55 1.31 -12.11
CA GLY A 127 2.72 1.18 -13.55
C GLY A 127 1.56 1.72 -14.37
N SER A 128 0.38 1.90 -13.79
CA SER A 128 -0.80 2.36 -14.53
C SER A 128 -0.70 3.83 -14.98
N SER A 129 0.17 4.61 -14.34
CA SER A 129 0.36 6.04 -14.61
C SER A 129 1.74 6.31 -15.19
N ALA A 130 1.80 6.91 -16.38
CA ALA A 130 3.06 7.31 -17.00
C ALA A 130 3.86 8.29 -16.12
N VAL A 131 3.17 9.16 -15.37
CA VAL A 131 3.79 10.10 -14.43
C VAL A 131 4.39 9.34 -13.25
N ALA A 132 3.60 8.47 -12.60
CA ALA A 132 4.07 7.71 -11.45
C ALA A 132 5.22 6.76 -11.82
N ASN A 133 5.13 6.09 -12.97
CA ASN A 133 6.18 5.23 -13.50
C ASN A 133 7.46 6.02 -13.87
N GLY A 134 7.32 7.24 -14.38
CA GLY A 134 8.45 8.14 -14.61
C GLY A 134 9.18 8.52 -13.31
N VAL A 135 8.42 8.87 -12.26
CA VAL A 135 8.99 9.14 -10.92
C VAL A 135 9.64 7.90 -10.34
N LEU A 136 8.99 6.73 -10.48
CA LEU A 136 9.53 5.45 -10.03
C LEU A 136 10.88 5.15 -10.68
N GLY A 137 11.06 5.38 -11.98
CA GLY A 137 12.35 5.20 -12.66
C GLY A 137 13.49 6.02 -12.05
N LEU A 138 13.19 7.24 -11.58
CA LEU A 138 14.16 8.09 -10.89
C LEU A 138 14.46 7.60 -9.47
N VAL A 139 13.44 7.11 -8.75
CA VAL A 139 13.55 6.66 -7.36
C VAL A 139 14.23 5.30 -7.28
N PHE A 140 13.76 4.32 -8.04
CA PHE A 140 14.17 2.92 -7.92
C PHE A 140 15.64 2.71 -8.25
N GLY A 141 16.17 3.44 -9.25
CA GLY A 141 17.59 3.35 -9.63
C GLY A 141 18.56 3.83 -8.55
N VAL A 142 18.11 4.60 -7.56
CA VAL A 142 18.93 5.12 -6.47
C VAL A 142 18.39 4.78 -5.09
N VAL A 143 17.41 3.87 -4.99
CA VAL A 143 16.63 3.59 -3.77
C VAL A 143 17.49 3.16 -2.58
N THR A 144 18.62 2.51 -2.84
CA THR A 144 19.63 2.13 -1.83
C THR A 144 20.29 3.33 -1.15
N SER A 145 20.19 4.53 -1.71
CA SER A 145 20.72 5.78 -1.14
C SER A 145 19.64 6.67 -0.51
N LEU A 146 18.36 6.32 -0.69
CA LEU A 146 17.22 7.13 -0.30
C LEU A 146 16.73 6.81 1.12
N VAL A 147 16.07 7.80 1.71
CA VAL A 147 15.13 7.61 2.81
C VAL A 147 13.80 8.19 2.33
N VAL A 148 12.75 7.40 2.42
CA VAL A 148 11.40 7.73 1.96
C VAL A 148 10.41 7.51 3.11
N ASP A 149 9.59 8.53 3.37
CA ASP A 149 8.46 8.46 4.29
C ASP A 149 7.17 8.35 3.49
N MET A 150 6.27 7.50 3.95
CA MET A 150 4.93 7.36 3.40
C MET A 150 3.92 7.34 4.54
N ALA A 151 2.93 8.21 4.47
CA ALA A 151 1.77 8.19 5.37
C ALA A 151 0.48 7.99 4.57
N PHE A 152 -0.34 7.04 5.00
CA PHE A 152 -1.61 6.68 4.37
C PHE A 152 -2.77 7.16 5.23
N LEU A 153 -3.72 7.85 4.61
CA LEU A 153 -4.87 8.43 5.30
C LEU A 153 -6.14 8.23 4.48
N ILE A 154 -7.29 8.30 5.16
CA ILE A 154 -8.59 8.41 4.51
C ILE A 154 -9.04 9.88 4.60
N GLN A 155 -9.23 10.51 3.45
CA GLN A 155 -9.63 11.89 3.32
C GLN A 155 -11.05 12.10 3.85
N ALA A 156 -11.19 13.09 4.74
CA ALA A 156 -12.46 13.67 5.13
C ALA A 156 -12.92 14.66 4.05
N ASN A 157 -14.19 14.60 3.66
CA ASN A 157 -14.80 15.55 2.73
C ASN A 157 -15.89 16.38 3.42
N THR A 158 -16.37 15.96 4.59
CA THR A 158 -17.34 16.69 5.40
C THR A 158 -16.77 17.06 6.77
N TYR A 159 -17.42 18.00 7.45
CA TYR A 159 -16.95 18.48 8.74
C TYR A 159 -17.02 17.40 9.83
N ASP A 160 -18.04 16.53 9.80
CA ASP A 160 -18.20 15.39 10.71
C ASP A 160 -17.18 14.27 10.48
N GLU A 161 -16.54 14.24 9.31
CA GLU A 161 -15.46 13.31 8.99
C GLU A 161 -14.10 13.78 9.50
N LEU A 162 -13.97 15.03 9.94
CA LEU A 162 -12.71 15.57 10.45
C LEU A 162 -12.45 15.14 11.92
N PRO A 163 -11.17 14.96 12.30
CA PRO A 163 -9.97 15.05 11.45
C PRO A 163 -9.83 13.87 10.48
N GLU A 164 -9.08 14.05 9.39
CA GLU A 164 -8.75 12.95 8.46
C GLU A 164 -8.15 11.75 9.21
N GLN A 165 -8.53 10.55 8.78
CA GLN A 165 -8.15 9.35 9.51
C GLN A 165 -6.80 8.82 9.03
N LEU A 166 -5.73 9.06 9.80
CA LEU A 166 -4.42 8.44 9.58
C LEU A 166 -4.50 6.92 9.81
N ILE A 167 -4.22 6.15 8.75
CA ILE A 167 -4.08 4.70 8.82
C ILE A 167 -2.76 4.38 9.49
N GLY A 168 -1.66 4.90 8.95
CA GLY A 168 -0.34 4.74 9.52
C GLY A 168 0.71 5.38 8.62
N ALA A 169 1.95 5.38 9.11
CA ALA A 169 3.09 5.87 8.38
C ALA A 169 4.28 4.92 8.53
N ALA A 170 5.14 4.91 7.53
CA ALA A 170 6.35 4.10 7.51
C ALA A 170 7.50 4.90 6.89
N ARG A 171 8.70 4.69 7.42
CA ARG A 171 9.96 5.18 6.84
C ARG A 171 10.74 4.00 6.30
N PHE A 172 11.16 4.10 5.05
CA PHE A 172 12.04 3.15 4.41
C PHE A 172 13.39 3.80 4.18
N SER A 173 14.44 3.11 4.60
CA SER A 173 15.80 3.63 4.49
C SER A 173 16.64 2.62 3.74
N HIS A 174 17.30 3.07 2.67
CA HIS A 174 18.29 2.28 1.97
C HIS A 174 17.75 0.91 1.52
N ILE A 175 16.53 0.88 0.95
CA ILE A 175 15.93 -0.38 0.49
C ILE A 175 16.86 -0.99 -0.55
N GLU A 176 17.19 -2.27 -0.36
CA GLU A 176 18.01 -3.04 -1.27
C GLU A 176 17.09 -3.91 -2.15
N PRO A 177 16.96 -3.63 -3.46
CA PRO A 177 16.10 -4.43 -4.34
C PRO A 177 16.49 -5.91 -4.36
N SER A 178 17.80 -6.21 -4.25
CA SER A 178 18.28 -7.58 -4.24
C SER A 178 17.81 -8.39 -3.01
N ALA A 179 17.52 -7.72 -1.89
CA ALA A 179 17.02 -8.32 -0.66
C ALA A 179 15.53 -8.73 -0.73
N ALA A 180 14.81 -8.38 -1.80
CA ALA A 180 13.43 -8.82 -1.99
C ALA A 180 13.36 -10.35 -2.09
N VAL A 181 12.33 -10.92 -1.47
CA VAL A 181 12.11 -12.37 -1.38
C VAL A 181 11.03 -12.79 -2.37
N VAL A 182 11.17 -13.98 -2.95
CA VAL A 182 10.09 -14.58 -3.77
C VAL A 182 9.03 -15.15 -2.83
N PRO A 183 7.80 -14.63 -2.82
CA PRO A 183 6.76 -15.12 -1.94
C PRO A 183 6.20 -16.47 -2.43
N VAL A 184 5.71 -17.28 -1.51
CA VAL A 184 4.87 -18.44 -1.85
C VAL A 184 3.42 -17.97 -1.84
N LEU A 185 2.93 -17.54 -3.01
CA LEU A 185 1.51 -17.26 -3.22
C LEU A 185 0.89 -18.50 -3.85
N ASP A 186 -0.11 -19.10 -3.20
CA ASP A 186 -0.82 -20.24 -3.78
C ASP A 186 -1.47 -19.78 -5.11
N ASP A 187 -0.97 -20.29 -6.22
CA ASP A 187 -1.53 -20.08 -7.55
C ASP A 187 -2.85 -20.87 -7.62
N THR A 188 -3.98 -20.21 -7.38
CA THR A 188 -5.27 -20.74 -7.82
C THR A 188 -5.40 -20.56 -9.33
N SER A 189 -4.59 -21.30 -10.08
CA SER A 189 -4.74 -21.55 -11.51
C SER A 189 -4.55 -23.05 -11.77
N SER A 190 -5.41 -23.86 -11.16
CA SER A 190 -5.60 -25.28 -11.50
C SER A 190 -6.71 -25.91 -10.64
N ALA A 191 -7.94 -25.40 -10.77
CA ALA A 191 -9.13 -26.11 -10.29
C ALA A 191 -10.38 -25.60 -11.02
N VAL A 192 -10.45 -25.87 -12.33
CA VAL A 192 -11.72 -26.17 -13.01
C VAL A 192 -11.38 -27.26 -14.03
N GLU A 193 -11.76 -28.50 -13.70
CA GLU A 193 -11.92 -29.59 -14.68
C GLU A 193 -13.09 -29.29 -15.62
#